data_AF-A0A256XRH7-F1
#
_entry.id   AF-A0A256XRH7-F1
#
_cell.length_a   1.000
_cell.length_b   1.000
_cell.length_c   1.000
_cell.angle_alpha   90.00
_cell.angle_beta   90.00
_cell.angle_gamma   90.00
#
_symmetry.space_group_name_H-M   'P 1'
#
loop_
_entity.id
_entity.type
_entity.pdbx_description
1 polymer ?
#
loop_
_entity_poly.entity_id
_entity_poly.type
_entity_poly.pdbx_seq_one_letter_code
_entity_poly.pdbx_strand_id
1 'polypeptide(L)'
;MLWTIGLLLILMGFLLALIGIIITIISGIKGRAEGEVKAGGVILIGPIPIILGTDKEVVKWALIFTIFIILLFLALMIIMWWC
;
A
#
# COMPACT_ATOMS: atom_id res chain seq x y z
N MET A 1 -23.30 25.84 3.47
CA MET A 1 -21.90 26.14 3.06
C MET A 1 -20.91 25.04 3.46
N LEU A 2 -21.02 24.44 4.65
CA LEU A 2 -20.13 23.35 5.08
C LEU A 2 -20.20 22.09 4.20
N TRP A 3 -21.40 21.72 3.72
CA TRP A 3 -21.63 20.59 2.82
C TRP A 3 -20.81 20.69 1.53
N THR A 4 -20.75 21.88 0.92
CA THR A 4 -20.02 22.10 -0.33
C THR A 4 -18.51 21.91 -0.14
N ILE A 5 -17.97 22.38 0.98
CA ILE A 5 -16.55 22.25 1.32
C ILE A 5 -16.22 20.77 1.57
N GLY A 6 -17.06 20.05 2.31
CA GLY A 6 -16.89 18.61 2.55
C GLY A 6 -16.92 17.79 1.27
N LEU A 7 -17.90 18.04 0.38
CA LEU A 7 -18.00 17.36 -0.91
C LEU A 7 -16.76 17.63 -1.79
N LEU A 8 -16.28 18.87 -1.81
CA LEU A 8 -15.13 19.28 -2.62
C LEU A 8 -13.82 18.64 -2.10
N LEU A 9 -13.68 18.51 -0.78
CA LEU A 9 -12.55 17.82 -0.15
C LEU A 9 -12.54 16.32 -0.49
N ILE A 10 -13.70 15.65 -0.42
CA ILE A 10 -13.83 14.22 -0.78
C ILE A 10 -13.50 14.02 -2.26
N LEU A 11 -14.02 14.89 -3.14
CA LEU A 11 -13.76 14.81 -4.58
C LEU A 11 -12.27 14.99 -4.90
N MET A 12 -11.61 15.93 -4.21
CA MET A 12 -10.18 16.19 -4.36
C MET A 12 -9.34 15.02 -3.86
N GLY A 13 -9.71 14.43 -2.71
CA GLY A 13 -9.07 13.21 -2.19
C GLY A 13 -9.22 12.01 -3.13
N PHE A 14 -10.41 11.85 -3.73
CA PHE A 14 -10.67 10.79 -4.71
C PHE A 14 -9.83 10.96 -5.98
N LEU A 15 -9.73 12.18 -6.52
CA LEU A 15 -8.85 12.47 -7.66
C LEU A 15 -7.38 12.16 -7.33
N LEU A 16 -6.91 12.57 -6.16
CA LEU A 16 -5.53 12.30 -5.71
C LEU A 16 -5.26 10.81 -5.57
N ALA A 17 -6.20 10.02 -5.04
CA ALA A 17 -6.09 8.58 -4.94
C ALA A 17 -6.01 7.92 -6.33
N LEU A 18 -6.85 8.35 -7.27
CA LEU A 18 -6.81 7.86 -8.66
C LEU A 18 -5.47 8.17 -9.32
N ILE A 19 -4.96 9.40 -9.19
CA ILE A 19 -3.65 9.80 -9.72
C ILE A 19 -2.55 8.95 -9.09
N GLY A 20 -2.60 8.72 -7.77
CA GLY A 20 -1.65 7.86 -7.05
C GLY A 20 -1.60 6.45 -7.63
N ILE A 21 -2.77 5.82 -7.83
CA ILE A 21 -2.87 4.47 -8.41
C ILE A 21 -2.30 4.44 -9.83
N ILE A 22 -2.63 5.43 -10.67
CA ILE A 22 -2.12 5.52 -12.05
C ILE A 22 -0.59 5.65 -12.04
N ILE A 23 -0.03 6.50 -11.18
CA ILE A 23 1.43 6.66 -11.03
C ILE A 23 2.08 5.36 -10.56
N THR A 24 1.47 4.63 -9.61
CA THR A 24 1.98 3.32 -9.16
C THR A 24 2.00 2.29 -10.29
N ILE A 25 0.93 2.24 -11.09
CA ILE A 25 0.85 1.34 -12.24
C ILE A 25 1.92 1.69 -13.28
N ILE A 26 2.05 2.97 -13.65
CA ILE A 26 3.04 3.42 -14.63
C ILE A 26 4.47 3.21 -14.11
N SER A 27 4.73 3.48 -12.83
CA SER A 27 6.04 3.25 -12.21
C SER A 27 6.39 1.76 -12.16
N GLY A 28 5.39 0.90 -11.90
CA GLY A 28 5.54 -0.55 -11.95
C GLY A 28 5.76 -1.10 -13.37
N ILE A 29 5.31 -0.37 -14.41
CA ILE A 29 5.57 -0.72 -15.82
C ILE A 29 6.95 -0.21 -16.27
N LYS A 30 7.39 0.98 -15.82
CA LYS A 30 8.71 1.54 -16.20
C LYS A 30 9.88 0.74 -15.61
N GLY A 31 9.69 0.07 -14.47
CA GLY A 31 10.65 -0.90 -13.91
C GLY A 31 10.73 -2.25 -14.62
N ARG A 32 9.94 -2.50 -15.68
CA ARG A 32 9.95 -3.75 -16.47
C ARG A 32 10.82 -3.69 -17.73
N ALA A 33 11.39 -2.55 -18.09
CA ALA A 33 12.17 -2.40 -19.34
C ALA A 33 13.56 -3.07 -19.30
N GLU A 34 14.06 -3.38 -18.10
CA GLU A 34 15.29 -4.16 -17.89
C GLU A 34 14.94 -5.53 -17.31
N GLY A 35 14.50 -6.46 -18.16
CA GLY A 35 14.82 -7.89 -18.08
C GLY A 35 14.46 -8.72 -16.85
N GLU A 36 13.87 -8.19 -15.78
CA GLU A 36 13.52 -8.94 -14.58
C GLU A 36 12.09 -8.63 -14.21
N VAL A 37 11.18 -9.46 -14.71
CA VAL A 37 9.79 -9.43 -14.29
C VAL A 37 9.78 -9.81 -12.81
N LYS A 38 9.80 -8.81 -11.92
CA LYS A 38 9.49 -8.93 -10.48
C LYS A 38 8.00 -9.27 -10.31
N ALA A 39 7.55 -10.33 -10.98
CA ALA A 39 6.36 -11.04 -10.60
C ALA A 39 6.76 -11.81 -9.34
N GLY A 40 6.10 -11.51 -8.21
CA GLY A 40 6.12 -12.34 -7.01
C GLY A 40 5.47 -13.69 -7.26
N GLY A 41 6.03 -14.41 -8.22
CA GLY A 41 5.61 -15.73 -8.66
C GLY A 41 6.28 -16.74 -7.76
N VAL A 42 5.47 -17.40 -6.95
CA VAL A 42 5.87 -18.68 -6.38
C VAL A 42 5.85 -19.68 -7.53
N ILE A 43 7.02 -20.18 -7.93
CA ILE A 43 7.09 -21.30 -8.88
C ILE A 43 6.90 -22.58 -8.06
N LEU A 44 5.75 -23.22 -8.24
CA LEU A 44 5.46 -24.55 -7.68
C LEU A 44 6.00 -25.62 -8.64
N ILE A 45 7.23 -26.07 -8.42
CA ILE A 45 7.77 -27.26 -9.08
C ILE A 45 7.46 -28.45 -8.17
N GLY A 46 6.26 -29.01 -8.33
CA GLY A 46 5.72 -30.00 -7.39
C GLY A 46 5.34 -29.40 -6.02
N PRO A 47 5.27 -30.20 -4.94
CA PRO A 47 4.81 -29.73 -3.62
C PRO A 47 5.80 -28.80 -2.91
N ILE A 48 6.94 -28.48 -3.54
CA ILE A 48 7.97 -27.60 -2.99
C ILE A 48 7.88 -26.24 -3.69
N PRO A 49 7.36 -25.20 -3.03
CA PRO A 49 7.31 -23.85 -3.59
C PRO A 49 8.68 -23.14 -3.50
N ILE A 50 9.14 -22.55 -4.61
CA ILE A 50 10.33 -21.68 -4.65
C ILE A 50 9.88 -20.23 -4.79
N ILE A 51 10.21 -19.40 -3.80
CA ILE A 51 9.76 -18.01 -3.70
C ILE A 51 10.72 -17.12 -4.50
N LEU A 52 10.28 -16.70 -5.70
CA LEU A 52 10.99 -15.75 -6.55
C LEU A 52 10.30 -14.38 -6.47
N GLY A 53 10.80 -13.56 -5.53
CA GLY A 53 10.82 -12.10 -5.64
C GLY A 53 9.51 -11.32 -5.46
N THR A 54 9.27 -10.82 -4.25
CA THR A 54 8.75 -9.45 -4.09
C THR A 54 9.88 -8.63 -3.48
N ASP A 55 10.09 -7.39 -3.95
CA ASP A 55 11.04 -6.46 -3.37
C ASP A 55 10.88 -6.44 -1.85
N LYS A 56 11.83 -7.09 -1.16
CA LYS A 56 11.79 -7.27 0.30
C LYS A 56 11.68 -5.92 1.00
N GLU A 57 12.16 -4.86 0.36
CA GLU A 57 12.08 -3.49 0.85
C GLU A 57 10.65 -2.95 0.86
N VAL A 58 9.88 -3.09 -0.22
CA VAL A 58 8.48 -2.62 -0.26
C VAL A 58 7.63 -3.36 0.76
N VAL A 59 7.82 -4.68 0.87
CA VAL A 59 7.12 -5.49 1.88
C VAL A 59 7.55 -5.10 3.29
N LYS A 60 8.84 -4.83 3.52
CA LYS A 60 9.36 -4.39 4.82
C LYS A 60 8.78 -3.04 5.23
N TRP A 61 8.71 -2.07 4.31
CA TRP A 61 8.09 -0.77 4.58
C TRP A 61 6.59 -0.90 4.81
N ALA A 62 5.87 -1.67 3.99
CA ALA A 62 4.44 -1.92 4.18
C ALA A 62 4.12 -2.60 5.52
N LEU A 63 4.95 -3.56 5.94
CA LEU A 63 4.82 -4.24 7.23
C LEU A 63 5.04 -3.26 8.40
N ILE A 64 6.07 -2.42 8.32
CA ILE A 64 6.35 -1.38 9.32
C ILE A 64 5.18 -0.40 9.44
N PHE A 65 4.67 0.09 8.30
CA PHE A 65 3.51 0.99 8.27
C PHE A 65 2.27 0.35 8.90
N THR A 66 2.02 -0.92 8.60
CA THR A 66 0.88 -1.67 9.17
C THR A 66 0.99 -1.77 10.69
N ILE A 67 2.16 -2.18 11.20
CA ILE A 67 2.41 -2.29 12.64
C ILE A 67 2.27 -0.92 13.32
N PHE A 68 2.79 0.15 12.70
CA PHE A 68 2.69 1.50 13.23
C PHE A 68 1.24 1.98 13.35
N ILE A 69 0.40 1.74 12.33
CA ILE A 69 -1.03 2.09 12.36
C ILE A 69 -1.76 1.32 13.47
N ILE A 70 -1.50 0.03 13.63
CA ILE A 70 -2.12 -0.79 14.69
C ILE A 70 -1.75 -0.26 16.07
N LEU A 71 -0.48 0.07 16.29
CA LEU A 71 0.00 0.66 17.55
C LEU A 71 -0.65 2.02 17.84
N LEU A 72 -0.72 2.90 16.84
CA LEU A 72 -1.37 4.19 16.96
C LEU A 72 -2.86 4.04 17.30
N PHE A 73 -3.55 3.10 16.65
CA PHE A 73 -4.96 2.81 16.91
C PHE A 73 -5.19 2.27 18.33
N LEU A 74 -4.34 1.33 18.78
CA LEU A 74 -4.41 0.83 20.17
C LEU A 74 -4.16 1.95 21.18
N ALA A 75 -3.17 2.80 20.95
CA ALA A 75 -2.86 3.92 21.83
C ALA A 75 -4.05 4.88 21.94
N LEU A 76 -4.70 5.20 20.81
CA LEU A 76 -5.92 6.01 20.78
C LEU A 76 -7.07 5.34 21.52
N MET A 77 -7.29 4.04 21.35
CA MET A 77 -8.31 3.31 22.11
C MET A 77 -8.05 3.37 23.61
N ILE A 78 -6.81 3.17 24.05
CA ILE A 78 -6.47 3.21 25.47
C ILE A 78 -6.68 4.62 26.04
N ILE A 79 -6.22 5.66 25.33
CA ILE A 79 -6.44 7.05 25.71
C ILE A 79 -7.92 7.37 25.80
N MET A 80 -8.72 6.94 24.81
CA MET A 80 -10.16 7.15 24.79
C MET A 80 -10.90 6.37 25.87
N TRP A 81 -10.36 5.22 26.30
CA TRP A 81 -10.95 4.45 27.39
C TRP A 81 -10.63 5.03 28.77
N TRP A 82 -9.51 5.76 28.88
CA TRP A 82 -9.06 6.43 30.09
C TRP A 82 -9.58 7.88 30.24
N CYS A 83 -10.17 8.44 29.18
CA CYS A 83 -10.76 9.77 29.12
C CYS A 83 -12.29 9.70 29.14
#